data_AF-A0A212FHV6-F1
#
_entry.id   AF-A0A212FHV6-F1
#
_cell.length_a   1.000
_cell.length_b   1.000
_cell.length_c   1.000
_cell.angle_alpha   90.00
_cell.angle_beta   90.00
_cell.angle_gamma   90.00
#
_symmetry.space_group_name_H-M   'P 1'
#
loop_
_entity.id
_entity.type
_entity.pdbx_description
1 polymer ?
#
loop_
_entity_poly.entity_id
_entity_poly.type
_entity_poly.pdbx_seq_one_letter_code
_entity_poly.pdbx_strand_id
1 'polypeptide(L)'
;MACSVSDTPALKDLPKVATDLKSQLEAFNPSCLRDVDTNEKIVLPSAEDVAQEKQHTALLQDLEHFQSSSLKKTETVEKNILPNAIDVATEKTQKSLFDGIEKFDSSQLKHTETQEKNPLPDKDVVAAEKQHQNLLDGVEHFDKTQMKHAHTEEKNPLPPMEAIEAEKEKNKFLNGIENFDPTKLKHTETCEKNPLPTKDVIEQEKTA
;
A
#
# COMPACT_ATOMS: atom_id res chain seq x y z
N MET A 1 -65.26 -8.45 -32.82
CA MET A 1 -64.26 -9.09 -33.70
C MET A 1 -64.73 -10.51 -33.95
N ALA A 2 -64.92 -10.86 -35.21
CA ALA A 2 -65.24 -12.22 -35.64
C ALA A 2 -63.98 -13.09 -35.57
N CYS A 3 -64.14 -14.30 -35.06
CA CYS A 3 -63.43 -15.54 -35.37
C CYS A 3 -64.13 -16.61 -34.50
N SER A 4 -64.53 -17.79 -34.94
CA SER A 4 -64.65 -18.41 -36.25
C SER A 4 -65.22 -19.79 -35.90
N VAL A 5 -66.17 -20.28 -36.70
CA VAL A 5 -66.66 -21.65 -36.62
C VAL A 5 -65.53 -22.66 -36.83
N SER A 6 -65.43 -23.65 -35.95
CA SER A 6 -64.91 -25.01 -36.23
C SER A 6 -65.07 -25.82 -34.93
N ASP A 7 -66.19 -26.52 -34.80
CA ASP A 7 -66.26 -27.97 -34.99
C ASP A 7 -65.92 -28.73 -33.69
N THR A 8 -66.92 -28.89 -32.82
CA THR A 8 -66.92 -30.03 -31.90
C THR A 8 -66.98 -31.30 -32.75
N PRO A 9 -65.95 -32.16 -32.74
CA PRO A 9 -65.88 -33.29 -33.65
C PRO A 9 -67.11 -34.19 -33.43
N ALA A 10 -67.84 -34.46 -34.51
CA ALA A 10 -68.92 -35.44 -34.46
C ALA A 10 -68.31 -36.82 -34.16
N LEU A 11 -69.09 -37.75 -33.59
CA LEU A 11 -68.62 -39.10 -33.20
C LEU A 11 -67.88 -39.88 -34.31
N LYS A 12 -68.10 -39.52 -35.57
CA LYS A 12 -67.42 -40.05 -36.77
C LYS A 12 -66.01 -39.48 -37.02
N ASP A 13 -65.71 -38.32 -36.44
CA ASP A 13 -64.50 -37.53 -36.66
C ASP A 13 -63.50 -37.64 -35.49
N LEU A 14 -63.84 -38.37 -34.41
CA LEU A 14 -62.86 -38.72 -33.38
C LEU A 14 -61.97 -39.88 -33.85
N PRO A 15 -60.66 -39.86 -33.53
CA PRO A 15 -59.76 -40.95 -33.88
C PRO A 15 -60.28 -42.24 -33.27
N LYS A 16 -60.61 -43.21 -34.14
CA LYS A 16 -61.03 -44.53 -33.68
C LYS A 16 -59.85 -45.20 -33.00
N VAL A 17 -60.04 -45.62 -31.75
CA VAL A 17 -59.06 -46.44 -31.04
C VAL A 17 -58.74 -47.64 -31.94
N ALA A 18 -57.45 -47.82 -32.25
CA ALA A 18 -57.00 -48.93 -33.08
C ALA A 18 -57.61 -50.22 -32.53
N THR A 19 -58.20 -51.05 -33.41
CA THR A 19 -58.93 -52.26 -33.00
C THR A 19 -58.09 -53.17 -32.10
N ASP A 20 -56.78 -53.21 -32.35
CA ASP A 20 -55.81 -53.92 -31.52
C ASP A 20 -55.71 -53.37 -30.08
N LEU A 21 -55.65 -52.05 -29.89
CA LEU A 21 -55.60 -51.44 -28.56
C LEU A 21 -56.91 -51.67 -27.79
N LYS A 22 -58.04 -51.65 -28.49
CA LYS A 22 -59.35 -51.98 -27.89
C LYS A 22 -59.36 -53.43 -27.40
N SER A 23 -58.91 -54.39 -28.22
CA SER A 23 -58.81 -55.78 -27.81
C SER A 23 -57.80 -56.01 -26.69
N GLN A 24 -56.67 -55.29 -26.67
CA GLN A 24 -55.69 -55.37 -25.57
C GLN A 24 -56.25 -54.85 -24.25
N LEU A 25 -57.07 -53.79 -24.28
CA LEU A 25 -57.72 -53.25 -23.09
C LEU A 25 -58.88 -54.15 -22.61
N GLU A 26 -59.63 -54.76 -23.54
CA GLU A 26 -60.65 -55.77 -23.21
C GLU A 26 -60.01 -57.06 -22.63
N ALA A 27 -58.80 -57.41 -23.08
CA ALA A 27 -58.01 -58.51 -22.52
C ALA A 27 -57.17 -58.12 -21.29
N PHE A 28 -57.12 -56.83 -20.92
CA PHE A 28 -56.34 -56.36 -19.78
C PHE A 28 -57.01 -56.82 -18.49
N ASN A 29 -56.39 -57.81 -17.85
CA ASN A 29 -56.86 -58.31 -16.58
C ASN A 29 -56.07 -57.64 -15.44
N PRO A 30 -56.68 -56.76 -14.63
CA PRO A 30 -56.00 -56.08 -13.53
C PRO A 30 -55.52 -57.05 -12.45
N SER A 31 -56.05 -58.28 -12.37
CA SER A 31 -55.52 -59.32 -11.47
C SER A 31 -54.16 -59.88 -11.90
N CYS A 32 -53.67 -59.54 -13.09
CA CYS A 32 -52.32 -59.84 -13.53
C CYS A 32 -51.31 -58.74 -13.14
N LEU A 33 -51.76 -57.63 -12.53
CA LEU A 33 -50.85 -56.68 -11.92
C LEU A 33 -50.19 -57.35 -10.71
N ARG A 34 -48.88 -57.13 -10.55
CA ARG A 34 -48.17 -57.59 -9.36
C ARG A 34 -48.62 -56.74 -8.18
N ASP A 35 -49.16 -57.38 -7.16
CA ASP A 35 -49.40 -56.72 -5.88
C ASP A 35 -48.07 -56.22 -5.33
N VAL A 36 -48.04 -54.94 -4.95
CA VAL A 36 -46.90 -54.31 -4.29
C VAL A 36 -47.37 -53.77 -2.95
N ASP A 37 -46.86 -54.35 -1.86
CA ASP A 37 -47.15 -53.88 -0.51
C ASP A 37 -46.52 -52.51 -0.26
N THR A 38 -47.36 -51.51 0.03
CA THR A 38 -46.90 -50.20 0.53
C THR A 38 -46.66 -50.29 2.02
N ASN A 39 -45.39 -50.25 2.46
CA ASN A 39 -45.04 -50.21 3.88
C ASN A 39 -44.89 -48.75 4.37
N GLU A 40 -45.78 -48.30 5.26
CA GLU A 40 -45.62 -47.06 6.01
C GLU A 40 -44.61 -47.28 7.15
N LYS A 41 -43.47 -46.59 7.11
CA LYS A 41 -42.39 -46.78 8.09
C LYS A 41 -42.67 -45.94 9.35
N ILE A 42 -43.60 -46.39 10.19
CA ILE A 42 -43.79 -45.82 11.53
C ILE A 42 -42.69 -46.37 12.44
N VAL A 43 -41.59 -45.62 12.60
CA VAL A 43 -40.53 -45.98 13.54
C VAL A 43 -40.93 -45.50 14.93
N LEU A 44 -41.10 -46.44 15.86
CA LEU A 44 -41.33 -46.14 17.26
C LEU A 44 -40.05 -45.57 17.90
N PRO A 45 -40.15 -44.67 18.89
CA PRO A 45 -38.99 -44.21 19.66
C PRO A 45 -38.20 -45.41 20.18
N SER A 46 -36.88 -45.33 20.09
CA SER A 46 -36.00 -46.37 20.61
C SER A 46 -35.97 -46.34 22.15
N ALA A 47 -35.49 -47.42 22.76
CA ALA A 47 -35.29 -47.47 24.21
C ALA A 47 -34.31 -46.38 24.70
N GLU A 48 -33.34 -46.00 23.85
CA GLU A 48 -32.38 -44.92 24.14
C GLU A 48 -33.07 -43.56 24.14
N ASP A 49 -33.94 -43.28 23.15
CA ASP A 49 -34.68 -42.01 23.07
C ASP A 49 -35.53 -41.78 24.33
N VAL A 50 -36.22 -42.82 24.78
CA VAL A 50 -37.04 -42.76 26.02
C VAL A 50 -36.16 -42.61 27.27
N ALA A 51 -34.98 -43.23 27.29
CA ALA A 51 -34.05 -43.08 28.41
C ALA A 51 -33.49 -41.66 28.51
N GLN A 52 -33.13 -41.06 27.37
CA GLN A 52 -32.67 -39.67 27.30
C GLN A 52 -33.77 -38.69 27.69
N GLU A 53 -35.00 -38.89 27.22
CA GLU A 53 -36.14 -38.06 27.60
C GLU A 53 -36.42 -38.12 29.11
N LYS A 54 -36.32 -39.32 29.71
CA LYS A 54 -36.44 -39.49 31.17
C LYS A 54 -35.34 -38.75 31.93
N GLN A 55 -34.10 -38.85 31.48
CA GLN A 55 -32.96 -38.13 32.08
C GLN A 55 -33.17 -36.61 32.01
N HIS A 56 -33.57 -36.10 30.85
CA HIS A 56 -33.85 -34.68 30.64
C HIS A 56 -35.00 -34.18 31.52
N THR A 57 -36.09 -34.96 31.60
CA THR A 57 -37.25 -34.63 32.43
C THR A 57 -36.89 -34.61 33.91
N ALA A 58 -36.07 -35.56 34.38
CA ALA A 58 -35.58 -35.59 35.75
C ALA A 58 -34.73 -34.35 36.08
N LEU A 59 -33.83 -33.94 35.18
CA LEU A 59 -33.02 -32.73 35.36
C LEU A 59 -33.90 -31.46 35.47
N LEU A 60 -34.91 -31.34 34.61
CA LEU A 60 -35.84 -30.22 34.66
C LEU A 60 -36.62 -30.19 35.97
N GLN A 61 -37.06 -31.34 36.45
CA GLN A 61 -37.75 -31.46 37.73
C GLN A 61 -36.82 -31.06 38.90
N ASP A 62 -35.56 -31.48 38.89
CA ASP A 62 -34.57 -31.10 39.90
C ASP A 62 -34.30 -29.58 39.92
N LEU A 63 -34.26 -28.95 38.74
CA LEU A 63 -34.13 -27.50 38.61
C LEU A 63 -35.40 -26.76 39.08
N GLU A 64 -36.59 -27.28 38.77
CA GLU A 64 -37.86 -26.70 39.21
C GLU A 64 -38.01 -26.72 40.74
N HIS A 65 -37.54 -27.79 41.39
CA HIS A 65 -37.59 -27.93 42.85
C HIS A 65 -36.34 -27.38 43.55
N PHE A 66 -35.39 -26.79 42.80
CA PHE A 66 -34.13 -26.31 43.33
C PHE A 66 -34.36 -25.21 44.39
N GLN A 67 -33.95 -25.50 45.62
CA GLN A 67 -34.06 -24.57 46.73
C GLN A 67 -32.88 -23.60 46.70
N SER A 68 -33.07 -22.41 46.13
CA SER A 68 -32.06 -21.34 46.10
C SER A 68 -31.60 -20.90 47.50
N SER A 69 -32.40 -21.18 48.54
CA SER A 69 -32.04 -20.99 49.96
C SER A 69 -30.91 -21.91 50.43
N SER A 70 -30.67 -23.04 49.75
CA SER A 70 -29.57 -23.96 50.06
C SER A 70 -28.21 -23.48 49.57
N LEU A 71 -28.16 -22.45 48.72
CA LEU A 71 -26.91 -21.86 48.25
C LEU A 71 -26.15 -21.24 49.43
N LYS A 72 -24.87 -21.60 49.56
CA LYS A 72 -23.99 -20.98 50.54
C LYS A 72 -23.93 -19.48 50.29
N LYS A 73 -24.15 -18.68 51.32
CA LYS A 73 -23.94 -17.23 51.25
C LYS A 73 -22.48 -16.98 50.91
N THR A 74 -22.25 -16.22 49.84
CA THR A 74 -20.94 -15.74 49.45
C THR A 74 -20.97 -14.22 49.49
N GLU A 75 -19.95 -13.61 50.09
CA GLU A 75 -19.83 -12.16 50.15
C GLU A 75 -19.24 -11.67 48.81
N THR A 76 -20.05 -10.97 48.03
CA THR A 76 -19.62 -10.37 46.77
C THR A 76 -19.03 -9.00 47.07
N VAL A 77 -17.72 -8.82 46.86
CA VAL A 77 -17.06 -7.51 46.96
C VAL A 77 -17.32 -6.73 45.67
N GLU A 78 -18.36 -5.91 45.65
CA GLU A 78 -18.58 -4.92 44.60
C GLU A 78 -17.72 -3.69 44.87
N LYS A 79 -16.78 -3.39 43.96
CA LYS A 79 -15.95 -2.18 44.04
C LYS A 79 -16.74 -0.98 43.51
N ASN A 80 -17.54 -0.36 44.38
CA ASN A 80 -18.10 0.97 44.13
C ASN A 80 -16.97 2.00 44.32
N ILE A 81 -16.30 2.36 43.22
CA ILE A 81 -15.27 3.40 43.25
C ILE A 81 -15.99 4.74 43.40
N LEU A 82 -15.82 5.39 44.54
CA LEU A 82 -16.30 6.75 44.75
C LEU A 82 -15.50 7.72 43.87
N PRO A 83 -16.13 8.78 43.32
CA PRO A 83 -15.40 9.85 42.66
C PRO A 83 -14.28 10.35 43.58
N ASN A 84 -13.07 10.44 43.06
CA ASN A 84 -11.94 10.92 43.83
C ASN A 84 -12.00 12.46 43.94
N ALA A 85 -11.13 13.04 44.77
CA ALA A 85 -11.11 14.50 44.96
C ALA A 85 -10.79 15.29 43.67
N ILE A 86 -10.09 14.68 42.72
CA ILE A 86 -9.80 15.27 41.40
C ILE A 86 -11.09 15.31 40.58
N ASP A 87 -11.85 14.23 40.54
CA ASP A 87 -13.12 14.13 39.79
C ASP A 87 -14.14 15.18 40.27
N VAL A 88 -14.25 15.37 41.59
CA VAL A 88 -15.14 16.40 42.16
C VAL A 88 -14.66 17.81 41.86
N ALA A 89 -13.34 18.04 41.87
CA ALA A 89 -12.76 19.36 41.58
C ALA A 89 -12.93 19.72 40.09
N THR A 90 -12.75 18.77 39.18
CA THR A 90 -12.93 18.98 37.75
C THR A 90 -14.41 19.24 37.44
N GLU A 91 -15.33 18.46 38.00
CA GLU A 91 -16.77 18.66 37.82
C GLU A 91 -17.22 20.04 38.34
N LYS A 92 -16.74 20.45 39.51
CA LYS A 92 -17.05 21.78 40.07
C LYS A 92 -16.53 22.91 39.18
N THR A 93 -15.35 22.74 38.60
CA THR A 93 -14.74 23.73 37.69
C THR A 93 -15.53 23.83 36.39
N GLN A 94 -15.90 22.69 35.80
CA GLN A 94 -16.74 22.64 34.59
C GLN A 94 -18.10 23.30 34.84
N LYS A 95 -18.76 22.95 35.94
CA LYS A 95 -20.04 23.56 36.32
C LYS A 95 -19.93 25.08 36.46
N SER A 96 -18.89 25.57 37.13
CA SER A 96 -18.67 27.01 37.27
C SER A 96 -18.43 27.71 35.93
N LEU A 97 -17.76 27.06 34.99
CA LEU A 97 -17.54 27.59 33.65
C LEU A 97 -18.87 27.69 32.89
N PHE A 98 -19.69 26.63 32.92
CA PHE A 98 -21.00 26.63 32.28
C PHE A 98 -21.93 27.69 32.88
N ASP A 99 -22.01 27.79 34.21
CA ASP A 99 -22.81 28.80 34.89
C ASP A 99 -22.35 30.23 34.51
N GLY A 100 -21.04 30.43 34.31
CA GLY A 100 -20.47 31.70 33.87
C GLY A 100 -20.84 32.07 32.44
N ILE A 101 -20.87 31.09 31.53
CA ILE A 101 -21.28 31.27 30.13
C ILE A 101 -22.79 31.50 30.04
N GLU A 102 -23.61 30.75 30.78
CA GLU A 102 -25.07 30.89 30.77
C GLU A 102 -25.51 32.28 31.27
N LYS A 103 -24.82 32.80 32.29
CA LYS A 103 -25.06 34.14 32.84
C LYS A 103 -24.28 35.24 32.13
N PHE A 104 -23.56 34.90 31.05
CA PHE A 104 -22.73 35.87 30.35
C PHE A 104 -23.61 36.89 29.62
N ASP A 105 -23.48 38.15 30.02
CA ASP A 105 -24.18 39.26 29.40
C ASP A 105 -23.40 39.76 28.18
N SER A 106 -23.87 39.36 27.00
CA SER A 106 -23.29 39.79 25.72
C SER A 106 -23.33 41.32 25.50
N SER A 107 -24.17 42.07 26.24
CA SER A 107 -24.20 43.54 26.14
C SER A 107 -22.96 44.21 26.76
N GLN A 108 -22.21 43.49 27.59
CA GLN A 108 -20.93 43.95 28.14
C GLN A 108 -19.77 43.82 27.15
N LEU A 109 -19.98 43.11 26.02
CA LEU A 109 -18.99 43.06 24.96
C LEU A 109 -18.93 44.41 24.27
N LYS A 110 -17.71 44.97 24.18
CA LYS A 110 -17.48 46.19 23.40
C LYS A 110 -17.75 45.89 21.93
N HIS A 111 -18.64 46.69 21.32
CA HIS A 111 -18.87 46.62 19.88
C HIS A 111 -17.54 46.86 19.16
N THR A 112 -17.08 45.86 18.41
CA THR A 112 -15.89 45.97 17.55
C THR A 112 -16.38 45.97 16.12
N GLU A 113 -16.37 47.15 15.49
CA GLU A 113 -16.68 47.29 14.07
C GLU A 113 -15.47 46.80 13.26
N THR A 114 -15.58 45.62 12.66
CA THR A 114 -14.57 45.08 11.75
C THR A 114 -14.67 45.80 10.40
N GLN A 115 -13.80 46.78 10.17
CA GLN A 115 -13.63 47.43 8.88
C GLN A 115 -12.75 46.55 7.98
N GLU A 116 -13.35 45.82 7.04
CA GLU A 116 -12.61 45.18 5.95
C GLU A 116 -12.06 46.27 5.02
N LYS A 117 -10.79 46.61 5.22
CA LYS A 117 -10.08 47.50 4.29
C LYS A 117 -9.79 46.69 3.03
N ASN A 118 -10.52 46.97 1.96
CA ASN A 118 -10.14 46.61 0.60
C ASN A 118 -9.57 47.87 -0.08
N PRO A 119 -8.38 48.36 0.34
CA PRO A 119 -7.83 49.59 -0.22
C PRO A 119 -7.54 49.37 -1.70
N LEU A 120 -7.98 50.31 -2.53
CA LEU A 120 -7.61 50.32 -3.94
C LEU A 120 -6.08 50.41 -4.05
N PRO A 121 -5.47 49.78 -5.06
CA PRO A 121 -4.04 49.91 -5.30
C PRO A 121 -3.66 51.39 -5.44
N ASP A 122 -2.66 51.83 -4.68
CA ASP A 122 -2.15 53.18 -4.76
C ASP A 122 -1.44 53.43 -6.10
N LYS A 123 -1.26 54.70 -6.46
CA LYS A 123 -0.63 55.13 -7.72
C LYS A 123 0.74 54.47 -7.96
N ASP A 124 1.49 54.24 -6.89
CA ASP A 124 2.82 53.62 -6.96
C ASP A 124 2.73 52.12 -7.30
N VAL A 125 1.72 51.41 -6.77
CA VAL A 125 1.47 49.99 -7.08
C VAL A 125 1.09 49.84 -8.54
N VAL A 126 0.19 50.69 -9.04
CA VAL A 126 -0.22 50.71 -10.45
C VAL A 126 0.94 51.07 -11.37
N ALA A 127 1.81 51.99 -10.96
CA ALA A 127 2.99 52.38 -11.74
C ALA A 127 4.01 51.24 -11.81
N ALA A 128 4.27 50.56 -10.70
CA ALA A 128 5.16 49.40 -10.64
C ALA A 128 4.63 48.25 -11.51
N GLU A 129 3.33 47.97 -11.45
CA GLU A 129 2.69 46.94 -12.27
C GLU A 129 2.77 47.28 -13.76
N LYS A 130 2.54 48.54 -14.14
CA LYS A 130 2.70 49.00 -15.52
C LYS A 130 4.14 48.89 -16.01
N GLN A 131 5.13 49.19 -15.15
CA GLN A 131 6.55 49.01 -15.50
C GLN A 131 6.89 47.53 -15.73
N HIS A 132 6.38 46.65 -14.88
CA HIS A 132 6.58 45.20 -15.04
C HIS A 132 5.93 44.67 -16.32
N GLN A 133 4.69 45.10 -16.62
CA GLN A 133 4.02 44.72 -17.86
C GLN A 133 4.79 45.21 -19.10
N ASN A 134 5.26 46.45 -19.10
CA ASN A 134 6.07 46.98 -20.20
C ASN A 134 7.38 46.20 -20.40
N LEU A 135 8.01 45.73 -19.31
CA LEU A 135 9.20 44.89 -19.39
C LEU A 135 8.89 43.54 -20.01
N LEU A 136 7.80 42.90 -19.58
CA LEU A 136 7.32 41.64 -20.13
C LEU A 136 7.01 41.76 -21.62
N ASP A 137 6.23 42.76 -22.01
CA ASP A 137 5.87 43.01 -23.40
C ASP A 137 7.12 43.25 -24.26
N GLY A 138 8.09 43.99 -23.72
CA GLY A 138 9.36 44.27 -24.38
C GLY A 138 10.23 43.03 -24.60
N VAL A 139 10.20 42.07 -23.68
CA VAL A 139 10.90 40.78 -23.82
C VAL A 139 10.14 39.83 -24.75
N GLU A 140 8.81 39.78 -24.64
CA GLU A 140 7.96 38.92 -25.48
C GLU A 140 8.07 39.28 -26.96
N HIS A 141 8.08 40.58 -27.27
CA HIS A 141 8.16 41.09 -28.64
C HIS A 141 9.60 41.47 -29.04
N PHE A 142 10.60 41.02 -28.28
CA PHE A 142 11.99 41.35 -28.57
C PHE A 142 12.46 40.75 -29.90
N ASP A 143 12.83 41.63 -30.83
CA ASP A 143 13.35 41.24 -32.13
C ASP A 143 14.78 40.68 -32.02
N LYS A 144 14.88 39.35 -32.04
CA LYS A 144 16.15 38.62 -31.98
C LYS A 144 17.08 38.94 -33.15
N THR A 145 16.58 39.49 -34.26
CA THR A 145 17.44 39.89 -35.39
C THR A 145 18.31 41.10 -35.07
N GLN A 146 17.95 41.87 -34.03
CA GLN A 146 18.77 42.99 -33.53
C GLN A 146 19.90 42.53 -32.59
N MET A 147 19.93 41.26 -32.19
CA MET A 147 21.05 40.73 -31.41
C MET A 147 22.28 40.56 -32.29
N LYS A 148 23.43 41.03 -31.80
CA LYS A 148 24.72 40.77 -32.45
C LYS A 148 24.99 39.27 -32.42
N HIS A 149 25.20 38.67 -33.60
CA HIS A 149 25.65 37.28 -33.68
C HIS A 149 27.04 37.15 -33.06
N ALA A 150 27.15 36.31 -32.02
CA ALA A 150 28.44 35.90 -31.47
C ALA A 150 28.91 34.67 -32.26
N HIS A 151 29.93 34.84 -33.10
CA HIS A 151 30.61 33.73 -33.75
C HIS A 151 31.69 33.19 -32.81
N THR A 152 31.42 32.05 -32.17
CA THR A 152 32.39 31.38 -31.30
C THR A 152 33.27 30.48 -32.15
N GLU A 153 34.52 30.87 -32.40
CA GLU A 153 35.51 29.96 -32.98
C GLU A 153 36.20 29.15 -31.88
N GLU A 154 35.86 27.87 -31.78
CA GLU A 154 36.66 26.89 -31.04
C GLU A 154 37.96 26.65 -31.82
N LYS A 155 39.04 27.32 -31.41
CA LYS A 155 40.38 26.99 -31.90
C LYS A 155 40.77 25.67 -31.25
N ASN A 156 40.67 24.59 -32.00
CA ASN A 156 41.33 23.33 -31.68
C ASN A 156 42.60 23.22 -32.54
N PRO A 157 43.66 24.01 -32.25
CA PRO A 157 44.87 24.00 -33.06
C PRO A 157 45.51 22.61 -32.97
N LEU A 158 45.91 22.07 -34.12
CA LEU A 158 46.74 20.88 -34.15
C LEU A 158 48.04 21.14 -33.38
N PRO A 159 48.60 20.13 -32.69
CA PRO A 159 49.89 20.27 -32.02
C PRO A 159 50.94 20.82 -32.98
N PRO A 160 51.82 21.73 -32.52
CA PRO A 160 52.90 22.26 -33.35
C PRO A 160 53.84 21.13 -33.81
N MET A 161 54.50 21.32 -34.96
CA MET A 161 55.35 20.30 -35.59
C MET A 161 56.45 19.81 -34.64
N GLU A 162 56.99 20.72 -33.83
CA GLU A 162 58.01 20.46 -32.82
C GLU A 162 57.51 19.48 -31.74
N ALA A 163 56.24 19.57 -31.33
CA ALA A 163 55.66 18.66 -30.34
C ALA A 163 55.54 17.24 -30.92
N ILE A 164 55.17 17.13 -32.20
CA ILE A 164 55.06 15.85 -32.92
C ILE A 164 56.45 15.22 -33.11
N GLU A 165 57.46 16.02 -33.45
CA GLU A 165 58.83 15.54 -33.60
C GLU A 165 59.42 15.08 -32.27
N ALA A 166 59.25 15.86 -31.20
CA ALA A 166 59.67 15.49 -29.85
C ALA A 166 59.01 14.17 -29.39
N GLU A 167 57.72 14.00 -29.66
CA GLU A 167 57.02 12.76 -29.34
C GLU A 167 57.51 11.56 -30.16
N LYS A 168 57.83 11.76 -31.45
CA LYS A 168 58.44 10.72 -32.30
C LYS A 168 59.82 10.33 -31.79
N GLU A 169 60.66 11.28 -31.38
CA GLU A 169 61.97 10.99 -30.80
C GLU A 169 61.86 10.25 -29.47
N LYS A 170 60.99 10.71 -28.57
CA LYS A 170 60.69 10.02 -27.31
C LYS A 170 60.25 8.57 -27.56
N ASN A 171 59.35 8.36 -28.52
CA ASN A 171 58.90 7.01 -28.88
C ASN A 171 60.02 6.14 -29.45
N LYS A 172 60.88 6.69 -30.32
CA LYS A 172 62.07 5.97 -30.83
C LYS A 172 63.01 5.57 -29.70
N PHE A 173 63.25 6.47 -28.75
CA PHE A 173 64.11 6.20 -27.59
C PHE A 173 63.53 5.10 -26.70
N LEU A 174 62.25 5.19 -26.35
CA LEU A 174 61.54 4.17 -25.58
C LEU A 174 61.59 2.81 -26.27
N ASN A 175 61.30 2.77 -27.57
CA ASN A 175 61.32 1.54 -28.36
C ASN A 175 62.73 0.92 -28.43
N GLY A 176 63.77 1.74 -28.45
CA GLY A 176 65.17 1.30 -28.39
C GLY A 176 65.54 0.66 -27.06
N ILE A 177 65.01 1.16 -25.95
CA ILE A 177 65.17 0.54 -24.62
C ILE A 177 64.37 -0.76 -24.55
N GLU A 178 63.11 -0.74 -24.97
CA GLU A 178 62.21 -1.89 -24.88
C GLU A 178 62.73 -3.09 -25.67
N ASN A 179 63.32 -2.86 -26.84
CA ASN A 179 63.91 -3.90 -27.68
C ASN A 179 65.42 -4.07 -27.48
N PHE A 180 65.99 -3.49 -26.42
CA PHE A 180 67.41 -3.66 -26.13
C PHE A 180 67.69 -5.09 -25.68
N ASP A 181 68.55 -5.79 -26.42
CA ASP A 181 68.97 -7.14 -26.09
C ASP A 181 70.16 -7.10 -25.11
N PRO A 182 69.96 -7.45 -23.82
CA PRO A 182 71.00 -7.39 -22.81
C PRO A 182 72.16 -8.38 -23.08
N THR A 183 71.95 -9.40 -23.92
CA THR A 183 73.02 -10.35 -24.28
C THR A 183 74.10 -9.71 -25.16
N LYS A 184 73.83 -8.56 -25.79
CA LYS A 184 74.80 -7.78 -26.56
C LYS A 184 75.73 -6.95 -25.69
N LEU A 185 75.48 -6.87 -24.37
CA LEU A 185 76.40 -6.24 -23.44
C LEU A 185 77.68 -7.09 -23.34
N LYS A 186 78.83 -6.47 -23.59
CA LYS A 186 80.12 -7.14 -23.41
C LYS A 186 80.30 -7.48 -21.94
N HIS A 187 80.68 -8.72 -21.64
CA HIS A 187 81.07 -9.10 -20.30
C HIS A 187 82.23 -8.21 -19.83
N THR A 188 82.06 -7.57 -18.68
CA THR A 188 83.10 -6.78 -18.02
C THR A 188 83.25 -7.32 -16.61
N GLU A 189 84.46 -7.72 -16.24
CA GLU A 189 84.77 -8.08 -14.85
C GLU A 189 84.93 -6.80 -14.04
N THR A 190 84.03 -6.55 -13.10
CA THR A 190 84.15 -5.45 -12.15
C THR A 190 85.01 -5.89 -10.97
N CYS A 191 86.20 -5.31 -10.82
CA CYS A 191 87.01 -5.47 -9.61
C CYS A 191 86.44 -4.59 -8.48
N GLU A 192 85.55 -5.15 -7.67
CA GLU A 192 85.16 -4.54 -6.39
C GLU A 192 86.32 -4.67 -5.41
N LYS A 193 87.13 -3.61 -5.29
CA LYS A 193 88.11 -3.51 -4.22
C LYS A 193 87.34 -3.15 -2.95
N ASN A 194 87.05 -4.16 -2.12
CA ASN A 194 86.73 -3.96 -0.71
C ASN A 194 88.03 -4.16 0.11
N PRO A 195 88.95 -3.18 0.15
CA PRO A 195 90.05 -3.26 1.09
C PRO A 195 89.46 -3.22 2.50
N LEU A 196 89.79 -4.23 3.31
CA LEU A 196 89.43 -4.22 4.73
C LEU A 196 90.11 -3.01 5.39
N PRO A 197 89.41 -2.26 6.26
CA PRO A 197 89.99 -1.12 6.97
C PRO A 197 91.27 -1.54 7.70
N THR A 198 92.35 -0.78 7.52
CA THR A 198 93.59 -0.98 8.28
C THR A 198 93.38 -0.60 9.74
N LYS A 199 94.17 -1.18 10.66
CA LYS A 199 94.06 -0.91 12.10
C LYS A 199 94.09 0.58 12.44
N ASP A 200 94.90 1.37 11.73
CA ASP A 200 95.01 2.81 11.93
C ASP A 200 93.67 3.54 11.67
N VAL A 201 92.92 3.11 10.66
CA VAL A 201 91.58 3.65 10.34
C VAL A 201 90.59 3.28 11.44
N ILE A 202 90.67 2.06 11.96
CA ILE A 202 89.81 1.60 13.06
C ILE A 202 90.12 2.35 14.37
N GLU A 203 91.38 2.68 14.65
CA GLU A 203 91.77 3.44 15.84
C GLU A 203 91.40 4.92 15.75
N GLN A 204 91.51 5.53 14.56
CA GLN A 204 90.98 6.88 14.33
C GLN A 204 89.46 6.95 14.55
N GLU A 205 88.72 5.93 14.13
CA GLU A 205 87.26 5.89 14.35
C GLU A 205 86.88 5.61 15.81
N LYS A 206 87.72 4.89 16.58
CA LYS A 206 87.52 4.70 18.02
C LYS A 206 87.85 5.91 18.89
N THR A 207 88.55 6.91 18.34
CA THR A 207 88.95 8.13 19.05
C THR A 207 88.14 9.36 18.64
N ALA A 208 87.23 9.22 17.67
CA ALA A 208 86.18 10.18 17.31
C ALA A 208 84.90 9.92 18.11
#